data_AF-A0A357R4Z5-F1
#
_entry.id   AF-A0A357R4Z5-F1
#
_cell.length_a   1.000
_cell.length_b   1.000
_cell.length_c   1.000
_cell.angle_alpha   90.00
_cell.angle_beta   90.00
_cell.angle_gamma   90.00
#
_symmetry.space_group_name_H-M   'P 1'
#
loop_
_entity.id
_entity.type
_entity.pdbx_description
1 polymer ?
#
loop_
_entity_poly.entity_id
_entity_poly.type
_entity_poly.pdbx_seq_one_letter_code
_entity_poly.pdbx_strand_id
1 'polypeptide(L)'
;MSKEKDFVKEITSREEDSSQWYVDIIRKAEMADYSPVRGCMVIRPYGYAIWEAMKAGLDRRIKETGHQNAYFPLFIPESLLQKEAEHVEGFAPEVAWVTQGGN
;
A
#
# COMPACT_ATOMS: atom_id res chain seq x y z
N MET A 1 -12.68 -14.93 37.93
CA MET A 1 -12.18 -13.97 36.92
C MET A 1 -10.71 -14.29 36.74
N SER A 2 -10.20 -14.89 35.67
CA SER A 2 -10.40 -14.63 34.24
C SER A 2 -10.13 -15.93 33.45
N LYS A 3 -11.18 -16.58 32.93
CA LYS A 3 -11.07 -17.66 31.95
C LYS A 3 -11.62 -17.15 30.63
N GLU A 4 -10.82 -16.39 29.89
CA GLU A 4 -11.19 -15.93 28.53
C GLU A 4 -9.99 -15.40 27.73
N LYS A 5 -8.78 -15.98 27.91
CA LYS A 5 -7.59 -15.63 27.10
C LYS A 5 -7.25 -16.66 26.01
N ASP A 6 -8.03 -17.72 25.85
CA ASP A 6 -7.69 -18.86 24.98
C ASP A 6 -8.41 -18.86 23.62
N PHE A 7 -8.92 -17.71 23.13
CA PHE A 7 -9.74 -17.73 21.91
C PHE A 7 -8.93 -17.75 20.60
N VAL A 8 -7.63 -17.41 20.61
CA VAL A 8 -6.75 -17.60 19.44
C VAL A 8 -5.31 -17.88 19.88
N LYS A 9 -4.90 -19.16 19.90
CA LYS A 9 -3.51 -19.53 20.23
C LYS A 9 -2.50 -19.17 19.13
N GLU A 10 -2.97 -18.77 17.95
CA GLU A 10 -2.14 -18.54 16.76
C GLU A 10 -1.95 -17.06 16.41
N ILE A 11 -2.43 -16.13 17.23
CA ILE A 11 -2.29 -14.68 17.02
C ILE A 11 -1.71 -14.07 18.30
N THR A 12 -0.62 -13.32 18.15
CA THR A 12 0.09 -12.66 19.24
C THR A 12 -0.79 -11.61 19.92
N SER A 13 -0.71 -11.45 21.24
CA SER A 13 -1.46 -10.39 21.92
C SER A 13 -0.99 -9.01 21.46
N ARG A 14 -1.93 -8.14 21.10
CA ARG A 14 -1.63 -6.76 20.67
C ARG A 14 -0.90 -5.95 21.75
N GLU A 15 -1.22 -6.20 23.02
CA GLU A 15 -0.58 -5.50 24.16
C GLU A 15 0.86 -5.95 24.39
N GLU A 16 1.21 -7.17 23.97
CA GLU A 16 2.53 -7.77 24.17
C GLU A 16 3.48 -7.42 23.01
N ASP A 17 3.00 -7.62 21.77
CA ASP A 17 3.73 -7.25 20.56
C ASP A 17 2.73 -6.82 19.48
N SER A 18 2.57 -5.49 19.34
CA SER A 18 1.66 -4.91 18.36
C SER A 18 2.11 -5.13 16.91
N SER A 19 3.41 -5.28 16.68
CA SER A 19 3.97 -5.48 15.33
C SER A 19 3.69 -6.90 14.86
N GLN A 20 3.97 -7.89 15.71
CA GLN A 20 3.69 -9.28 15.39
C GLN A 20 2.19 -9.54 15.32
N TRP A 21 1.37 -8.97 16.23
CA TRP A 21 -0.08 -9.04 16.15
C TRP A 21 -0.62 -8.55 14.79
N TYR A 22 -0.10 -7.42 14.29
CA TYR A 22 -0.51 -6.90 12.98
C TYR A 22 -0.18 -7.88 11.85
N VAL A 23 1.04 -8.42 11.83
CA VAL A 23 1.45 -9.41 10.83
C VAL A 23 0.60 -10.67 10.91
N ASP A 24 0.33 -11.16 12.12
CA ASP A 24 -0.51 -12.34 12.36
C ASP A 24 -1.91 -12.12 11.79
N ILE A 25 -2.54 -10.98 12.06
CA ILE A 25 -3.87 -10.65 11.54
C ILE A 25 -3.87 -10.61 10.01
N ILE A 26 -2.94 -9.87 9.39
CA ILE A 26 -2.87 -9.73 7.93
C ILE A 26 -2.70 -11.09 7.25
N ARG A 27 -1.86 -11.97 7.82
CA ARG A 27 -1.59 -13.29 7.24
C ARG A 27 -2.71 -14.29 7.52
N LYS A 28 -3.21 -14.37 8.75
CA LYS A 28 -4.27 -15.31 9.15
C LYS A 28 -5.61 -14.98 8.52
N ALA A 29 -5.89 -13.70 8.28
CA ALA A 29 -7.06 -13.26 7.52
C ALA A 29 -6.84 -13.29 6.00
N GLU A 30 -5.69 -13.80 5.53
CA GLU A 30 -5.39 -13.94 4.11
C GLU A 30 -5.52 -12.62 3.32
N MET A 31 -5.07 -11.51 3.92
CA MET A 31 -5.16 -10.18 3.31
C MET A 31 -3.98 -9.86 2.40
N ALA A 32 -2.77 -10.27 2.76
CA ALA A 32 -1.57 -10.08 1.95
C ALA A 32 -0.49 -11.14 2.25
N ASP A 33 0.34 -11.40 1.25
CA ASP A 33 1.50 -12.30 1.31
C ASP A 33 2.80 -11.57 0.95
N TYR A 34 3.93 -12.14 1.38
CA TYR A 34 5.24 -11.62 1.04
C TYR A 34 5.55 -11.80 -0.45
N SER A 35 6.14 -10.77 -1.06
CA SER A 35 6.75 -10.84 -2.39
C SER A 35 8.24 -11.23 -2.28
N PRO A 36 8.84 -11.85 -3.32
CA PRO A 36 10.29 -12.00 -3.39
C PRO A 36 11.05 -10.65 -3.46
N VAL A 37 10.35 -9.54 -3.75
CA VAL A 37 10.93 -8.19 -3.78
C VAL A 37 10.76 -7.52 -2.42
N ARG A 38 11.87 -7.10 -1.82
CA ARG A 38 11.87 -6.38 -0.53
C ARG A 38 11.02 -5.12 -0.63
N GLY A 39 10.16 -4.90 0.37
CA GLY A 39 9.26 -3.74 0.42
C GLY A 39 8.00 -3.93 -0.44
N CYS A 40 7.86 -5.05 -1.15
CA CYS A 40 6.66 -5.39 -1.89
C CYS A 40 5.87 -6.50 -1.20
N MET A 41 4.56 -6.52 -1.46
CA MET A 41 3.64 -7.56 -0.99
C MET A 41 2.64 -7.89 -2.08
N VAL A 42 2.14 -9.13 -2.08
CA VAL A 42 1.01 -9.54 -2.90
C VAL A 42 -0.25 -9.31 -2.07
N ILE A 43 -1.10 -8.37 -2.48
CA ILE A 43 -2.39 -8.15 -1.83
C ILE A 43 -3.36 -9.21 -2.35
N ARG A 44 -3.88 -10.04 -1.44
CA ARG A 44 -4.80 -11.14 -1.75
C ARG A 44 -6.23 -10.63 -1.95
N PRO A 45 -7.16 -11.44 -2.49
CA PRO A 45 -8.52 -10.98 -2.80
C PRO A 45 -9.25 -10.31 -1.62
N TYR A 46 -9.11 -10.83 -0.40
CA TYR A 46 -9.76 -10.23 0.77
C TYR A 46 -9.19 -8.83 1.11
N GLY A 47 -7.87 -8.68 1.08
CA GLY A 47 -7.23 -7.38 1.25
C GLY A 47 -7.54 -6.40 0.11
N TYR A 48 -7.60 -6.91 -1.12
CA TYR A 48 -7.88 -6.09 -2.29
C TYR A 48 -9.33 -5.59 -2.31
N ALA A 49 -10.30 -6.41 -1.88
CA ALA A 49 -11.70 -6.00 -1.76
C ALA A 49 -11.89 -4.79 -0.81
N ILE A 50 -11.11 -4.73 0.29
CA ILE A 50 -11.11 -3.59 1.21
C ILE A 50 -10.60 -2.33 0.48
N TRP A 51 -9.50 -2.46 -0.25
CA TRP A 51 -8.97 -1.36 -1.07
C TRP A 51 -9.98 -0.89 -2.13
N GLU A 52 -10.67 -1.81 -2.82
CA GLU A 52 -11.70 -1.47 -3.80
C GLU A 52 -12.86 -0.68 -3.17
N ALA A 53 -13.31 -1.09 -1.98
CA ALA A 53 -14.36 -0.38 -1.25
C ALA A 53 -13.92 1.03 -0.84
N MET A 54 -12.68 1.18 -0.34
CA MET A 54 -12.10 2.49 -0.01
C MET A 54 -12.00 3.40 -1.24
N LYS A 55 -11.43 2.87 -2.32
CA LYS A 55 -11.27 3.58 -3.60
C LYS A 55 -12.62 4.05 -4.14
N ALA A 56 -13.63 3.17 -4.17
CA ALA A 56 -14.97 3.51 -4.64
C ALA A 56 -15.63 4.60 -3.77
N GLY A 57 -15.47 4.51 -2.46
CA GLY A 57 -16.00 5.51 -1.52
C GLY A 57 -15.36 6.89 -1.72
N LEU A 58 -14.05 6.94 -1.96
CA LEU A 58 -13.32 8.18 -2.21
C LEU A 58 -13.64 8.76 -3.60
N ASP A 59 -13.62 7.92 -4.64
CA ASP A 59 -13.91 8.29 -6.02
C ASP A 59 -15.29 8.97 -6.15
N ARG A 60 -16.31 8.41 -5.50
CA ARG A 60 -17.65 9.02 -5.46
C ARG A 60 -17.62 10.45 -4.91
N ARG A 61 -16.95 10.65 -3.77
CA ARG A 61 -16.87 11.97 -3.10
C ARG A 61 -16.11 12.99 -3.93
N ILE A 62 -15.05 12.57 -4.61
CA ILE A 62 -14.29 13.43 -5.52
C ILE A 62 -15.18 13.85 -6.71
N LYS A 63 -15.91 12.92 -7.32
CA LYS A 63 -16.83 13.22 -8.43
C LYS A 63 -18.00 14.11 -8.04
N GLU A 64 -18.52 13.99 -6.81
CA GLU A 64 -19.56 14.90 -6.27
C GLU A 64 -19.13 16.37 -6.26
N THR A 65 -17.82 16.65 -6.26
CA THR A 65 -17.28 18.01 -6.33
C THR A 65 -16.98 18.49 -7.75
N GLY A 66 -17.39 17.72 -8.78
CA GLY A 66 -17.23 18.09 -10.20
C GLY A 66 -15.93 17.63 -10.86
N HIS A 67 -15.07 16.89 -10.15
CA HIS A 67 -13.81 16.38 -10.69
C HIS A 67 -14.02 15.17 -11.60
N GLN A 68 -13.09 14.98 -12.54
CA GLN A 68 -13.06 13.85 -13.46
C GLN A 68 -11.75 13.08 -13.33
N ASN A 69 -11.83 11.76 -13.41
CA ASN A 69 -10.63 10.92 -13.40
C ASN A 69 -9.90 11.03 -14.74
N ALA A 70 -8.58 11.06 -14.68
CA ALA A 70 -7.70 10.94 -15.82
C ALA A 70 -6.66 9.84 -15.55
N TYR A 71 -6.09 9.29 -16.61
CA TYR A 71 -5.00 8.33 -16.52
C TYR A 71 -3.79 8.87 -17.28
N PHE A 72 -2.68 9.01 -16.56
CA PHE A 72 -1.40 9.44 -17.11
C PHE A 72 -0.44 8.24 -17.18
N PRO A 73 0.55 8.26 -18.09
CA PRO A 73 1.58 7.24 -18.13
C PRO A 73 2.32 7.11 -16.80
N LEU A 74 2.62 5.88 -16.38
CA LEU A 74 3.39 5.62 -15.17
C LEU A 74 4.85 6.08 -15.30
N PHE A 75 5.42 5.98 -16.50
CA PHE A 75 6.79 6.42 -16.76
C PHE A 75 6.81 7.92 -17.05
N ILE A 76 7.55 8.65 -16.23
CA ILE A 76 7.79 10.08 -16.38
C ILE A 76 9.26 10.26 -16.81
N PRO A 77 9.52 10.94 -17.94
CA PRO A 77 10.89 11.25 -18.35
C PRO A 77 11.65 12.01 -17.27
N GLU A 78 12.92 11.68 -17.07
CA GLU A 78 13.81 12.34 -16.12
C GLU A 78 13.79 13.87 -16.27
N SER A 79 13.81 14.36 -17.50
CA SER A 79 13.79 15.80 -17.81
C SER A 79 12.52 16.52 -17.34
N LEU A 80 11.39 15.81 -17.18
CA LEU A 80 10.18 16.37 -16.59
C LEU A 80 10.22 16.27 -15.06
N LEU A 81 10.75 15.17 -14.51
CA LEU A 81 10.90 14.99 -13.08
C LEU A 81 11.86 16.03 -12.45
N GLN A 82 12.94 16.37 -13.15
CA GLN A 82 13.94 17.33 -12.68
C GLN A 82 13.44 18.79 -12.64
N LYS A 83 12.37 19.14 -13.35
CA LYS A 83 11.79 20.50 -13.26
C LYS A 83 11.23 20.82 -11.87
N GLU A 84 10.84 19.80 -11.11
CA GLU A 84 10.39 19.94 -9.72
C GLU A 84 11.55 20.25 -8.76
N ALA A 85 12.80 19.90 -9.12
CA ALA A 85 13.97 20.16 -8.28
C ALA A 85 14.29 21.65 -8.14
N GLU A 86 13.89 22.48 -9.12
CA GLU A 86 14.01 23.94 -9.03
C GLU A 86 13.06 24.54 -7.96
N HIS A 87 12.02 23.81 -7.57
CA HIS A 87 10.97 24.26 -6.66
C HIS A 87 11.09 23.67 -5.25
N VAL A 88 11.90 22.62 -5.05
CA VAL A 88 12.02 21.90 -3.76
C VAL A 88 13.49 21.70 -3.39
N GLU A 89 13.98 22.50 -2.43
CA GLU A 89 15.31 22.33 -1.84
C GLU A 89 15.38 20.96 -1.11
N GLY A 90 16.28 20.08 -1.56
CA GLY A 90 16.44 18.73 -0.98
C GLY A 90 15.63 17.62 -1.68
N PHE A 91 15.17 17.84 -2.91
CA PHE A 91 14.49 16.82 -3.71
C PHE A 91 15.44 15.63 -4.03
N ALA A 92 15.42 14.61 -3.19
CA ALA A 92 15.99 13.30 -3.50
C ALA A 92 14.84 12.38 -3.93
N PRO A 93 14.62 12.15 -5.23
CA PRO A 93 13.51 11.33 -5.68
C PRO A 93 13.76 9.87 -5.28
N GLU A 94 12.92 9.32 -4.39
CA GLU A 94 12.84 7.89 -4.09
C GLU A 94 12.15 7.15 -5.26
N VAL A 95 12.80 7.15 -6.42
CA VAL A 95 12.24 6.61 -7.67
C VAL A 95 13.05 5.43 -8.20
N ALA A 96 12.34 4.47 -8.79
CA ALA A 96 12.95 3.40 -9.57
C ALA A 96 13.20 3.88 -11.01
N TRP A 97 14.46 3.87 -11.43
CA TRP A 97 14.84 4.23 -12.80
C TRP A 97 14.72 3.03 -13.74
N VAL A 98 14.01 3.21 -14.85
CA VAL A 98 14.02 2.28 -15.97
C VAL A 98 15.02 2.78 -17.00
N THR A 99 16.14 2.07 -17.15
CA THR A 99 17.25 2.48 -18.03
C THR A 99 17.37 1.64 -19.29
N GLN A 100 16.68 0.49 -19.35
CA GLN A 100 16.70 -0.44 -20.47
C GLN A 100 15.30 -1.00 -20.72
N GLY A 101 14.93 -1.18 -21.99
CA GLY A 101 13.68 -1.82 -22.40
C GLY A 101 13.97 -2.95 -23.37
N GLY A 102 13.82 -4.19 -22.94
CA GLY A 102 14.18 -5.37 -23.73
C GLY A 102 15.69 -5.65 -23.76
N ASN A 103 16.11 -6.45 -24.73
CA ASN A 103 17.52 -6.78 -25.00
C ASN A 103 18.10 -5.87 -26.08
#